data_AF-A0A7J2Z0P9-F1
#
_entry.id   AF-A0A7J2Z0P9-F1
#
_cell.length_a   1.000
_cell.length_b   1.000
_cell.length_c   1.000
_cell.angle_alpha   90.00
_cell.angle_beta   90.00
_cell.angle_gamma   90.00
#
_symmetry.space_group_name_H-M   'P 1'
#
loop_
_entity.id
_entity.type
_entity.pdbx_description
1 polymer ?
#
loop_
_entity_poly.entity_id
_entity_poly.type
_entity_poly.pdbx_seq_one_letter_code
_entity_poly.pdbx_strand_id
1 'polypeptide(L)'
;MAEKVEKGKKEEIKESKIEKAWNKVKEETINAGKKALIGGLISVSLLSPSVVKGVGFFDARDPPYFASESIEKDKDINVRLGWMSIKKIDQLEKEGRYSEAEPYYEMAVNYFKRAYEKNKTPENSYLYYYALYQNAMRERTYEGTEEKELEVIKLIDERLKEQPNDMDFIDLKQMIYYNLAIMYYRAAVNFNDKRGPPSELERKAFKKSDILKYKEKAIEYMEKWLEYNEWMKEHWDELKPFGWMALYEKDAYNMNLKLEQVIQMTNDIIKKQCVDQEKELKELLKKLK
;
A
#
# COMPACT_ATOMS: atom_id res chain seq x y z
N MET A 1 36.25 46.69 30.54
CA MET A 1 35.69 46.39 29.20
C MET A 1 35.90 44.93 28.77
N ALA A 2 37.00 44.27 29.14
CA ALA A 2 37.27 42.87 28.77
C ALA A 2 36.27 41.84 29.35
N GLU A 3 35.80 41.98 30.60
CA GLU A 3 34.85 41.03 31.22
C GLU A 3 33.47 41.00 30.55
N LYS A 4 33.00 42.12 29.99
CA LYS A 4 31.70 42.16 29.29
C LYS A 4 31.74 41.42 27.94
N VAL A 5 32.90 41.43 27.26
CA VAL A 5 33.09 40.73 25.98
C VAL A 5 33.18 39.21 26.19
N GLU A 6 33.78 38.77 27.30
CA GLU A 6 33.89 37.35 27.62
C GLU A 6 32.55 36.73 28.07
N LYS A 7 31.69 37.51 28.74
CA LYS A 7 30.33 37.10 29.11
C LYS A 7 29.43 36.93 27.88
N GLY A 8 29.47 37.87 26.93
CA GLY A 8 28.69 37.80 25.69
C GLY A 8 29.07 36.58 24.82
N LYS A 9 30.36 36.27 24.68
CA LYS A 9 30.81 35.07 23.94
C LYS A 9 30.40 33.76 24.62
N LYS A 10 30.33 33.71 25.95
CA LYS A 10 29.88 32.51 26.69
C LYS A 10 28.37 32.29 26.58
N GLU A 11 27.57 33.34 26.43
CA GLU A 11 26.13 33.24 26.20
C GLU A 11 25.80 32.83 24.76
N GLU A 12 26.48 33.39 23.76
CA GLU A 12 26.31 33.05 22.35
C GLU A 12 26.73 31.59 22.03
N ILE A 13 27.79 31.10 22.67
CA ILE A 13 28.20 29.67 22.59
C ILE A 13 27.20 28.75 23.32
N LYS A 14 26.53 29.23 24.38
CA LYS A 14 25.49 28.47 25.06
C LYS A 14 24.22 28.39 24.22
N GLU A 15 23.79 29.49 23.61
CA GLU A 15 22.63 29.50 22.69
C GLU A 15 22.88 28.59 21.48
N SER A 16 24.07 28.62 20.89
CA SER A 16 24.46 27.71 19.79
C SER A 16 24.39 26.22 20.18
N LYS A 17 24.76 25.87 21.40
CA LYS A 17 24.70 24.48 21.90
C LYS A 17 23.28 24.06 22.24
N ILE A 18 22.47 24.97 22.78
CA ILE A 18 21.05 24.74 23.08
C ILE A 18 20.26 24.60 21.78
N GLU A 19 20.53 25.43 20.77
CA GLU A 19 19.87 25.36 19.46
C GLU A 19 20.24 24.09 18.69
N LYS A 20 21.51 23.64 18.76
CA LYS A 20 21.92 22.33 18.22
C LYS A 20 21.26 21.16 18.96
N ALA A 21 21.15 21.24 20.29
CA ALA A 21 20.44 20.24 21.08
C ALA A 21 18.94 20.22 20.74
N TRP A 22 18.33 21.40 20.53
CA TRP A 22 16.93 21.52 20.12
C TRP A 22 16.71 20.97 18.71
N ASN A 23 17.56 21.28 17.74
CA ASN A 23 17.45 20.75 16.38
C ASN A 23 17.65 19.22 16.36
N LYS A 24 18.54 18.68 17.20
CA LYS A 24 18.71 17.24 17.37
C LYS A 24 17.49 16.58 18.03
N VAL A 25 16.93 17.18 19.08
CA VAL A 25 15.68 16.71 19.72
C VAL A 25 14.51 16.82 18.73
N LYS A 26 14.46 17.85 17.89
CA LYS A 26 13.44 18.02 16.85
C LYS A 26 13.60 16.98 15.76
N GLU A 27 14.82 16.66 15.30
CA GLU A 27 15.08 15.54 14.39
C GLU A 27 14.76 14.18 15.03
N GLU A 28 15.10 13.95 16.29
CA GLU A 28 14.82 12.71 17.00
C GLU A 28 13.32 12.54 17.30
N THR A 29 12.60 13.64 17.58
CA THR A 29 11.14 13.65 17.77
C THR A 29 10.42 13.56 16.43
N ILE A 30 10.95 14.14 15.36
CA ILE A 30 10.49 13.93 13.98
C ILE A 30 10.79 12.49 13.55
N ASN A 31 11.87 11.86 13.99
CA ASN A 31 12.23 10.48 13.64
C ASN A 31 11.47 9.44 14.47
N ALA A 32 11.23 9.70 15.75
CA ALA A 32 10.37 8.89 16.63
C ALA A 32 8.89 9.08 16.25
N GLY A 33 8.51 10.32 15.96
CA GLY A 33 7.27 10.70 15.30
C GLY A 33 7.13 9.95 13.99
N LYS A 34 8.10 10.01 13.06
CA LYS A 34 8.14 9.23 11.81
C LYS A 34 8.02 7.73 12.04
N LYS A 35 8.64 7.14 13.08
CA LYS A 35 8.50 5.70 13.39
C LYS A 35 7.10 5.33 13.91
N ALA A 36 6.46 6.18 14.71
CA ALA A 36 5.08 6.00 15.15
C ALA A 36 4.06 6.37 14.05
N LEU A 37 4.39 7.36 13.21
CA LEU A 37 3.70 7.77 11.98
C LEU A 37 3.68 6.65 10.96
N ILE A 38 4.82 5.98 10.78
CA ILE A 38 4.95 4.82 9.90
C ILE A 38 4.04 3.68 10.40
N GLY A 39 3.78 3.58 11.70
CA GLY A 39 2.84 2.59 12.25
C GLY A 39 1.36 3.02 12.27
N GLY A 40 1.05 4.33 12.17
CA GLY A 40 -0.30 4.87 12.36
C GLY A 40 -0.92 5.53 11.13
N LEU A 41 -0.17 6.38 10.42
CA LEU A 41 -0.55 7.01 9.15
C LEU A 41 -0.17 6.18 7.93
N ILE A 42 0.85 5.33 8.09
CA ILE A 42 1.36 4.43 7.05
C ILE A 42 0.98 2.98 7.40
N SER A 43 -0.31 2.75 7.62
CA SER A 43 -0.88 1.44 7.25
C SER A 43 -0.99 1.29 5.72
N VAL A 44 -0.50 2.27 4.95
CA VAL A 44 0.06 2.05 3.61
C VAL A 44 1.43 1.35 3.75
N SER A 45 1.42 0.10 4.21
CA SER A 45 2.36 -0.93 3.77
C SER A 45 3.87 -0.63 3.87
N LEU A 46 4.37 -0.02 4.96
CA LEU A 46 5.79 -0.23 5.30
C LEU A 46 5.94 -1.54 6.08
N LEU A 47 5.91 -2.64 5.32
CA LEU A 47 6.48 -3.94 5.66
C LEU A 47 6.11 -4.47 7.06
N SER A 48 4.81 -4.59 7.34
CA SER A 48 4.37 -5.72 8.14
C SER A 48 4.58 -6.96 7.26
N PRO A 49 5.42 -7.94 7.64
CA PRO A 49 5.45 -9.21 6.94
C PRO A 49 4.16 -9.96 7.30
N SER A 50 3.01 -9.46 6.84
CA SER A 50 1.89 -10.34 6.55
C SER A 50 2.49 -11.45 5.69
N VAL A 51 2.46 -12.67 6.19
CA VAL A 51 3.09 -13.80 5.51
C VAL A 51 2.42 -13.89 4.15
N VAL A 52 3.04 -13.34 3.12
CA VAL A 52 2.49 -13.37 1.77
C VAL A 52 2.48 -14.84 1.37
N LYS A 53 1.27 -15.38 1.15
CA LYS A 53 1.04 -16.78 0.77
C LYS A 53 0.41 -16.89 -0.60
N GLY A 54 0.70 -15.94 -1.46
CA GLY A 54 0.27 -15.95 -2.86
C GLY A 54 1.49 -15.96 -3.74
N VAL A 55 1.29 -16.35 -4.99
CA VAL A 55 2.29 -16.09 -6.01
C VAL A 55 2.35 -14.57 -6.22
N GLY A 56 3.52 -13.95 -6.04
CA GLY A 56 3.81 -12.63 -6.63
C GLY A 56 3.57 -11.36 -5.81
N PHE A 57 3.09 -11.44 -4.57
CA PHE A 57 2.85 -10.22 -3.79
C PHE A 57 4.10 -9.83 -3.00
N PHE A 58 4.52 -8.56 -3.13
CA PHE A 58 5.65 -8.01 -2.40
C PHE A 58 5.20 -6.93 -1.43
N ASP A 59 4.24 -6.12 -1.88
CA ASP A 59 3.59 -5.10 -1.08
C ASP A 59 2.13 -5.50 -0.88
N ALA A 60 1.69 -5.58 0.38
CA ALA A 60 0.32 -5.87 0.75
C ALA A 60 -0.25 -4.70 1.53
N ARG A 61 -1.46 -4.27 1.19
CA ARG A 61 -2.21 -3.30 2.00
C ARG A 61 -2.90 -4.05 3.13
N ASP A 62 -2.78 -3.54 4.35
CA ASP A 62 -3.52 -4.07 5.49
C ASP A 62 -5.02 -3.75 5.34
N PRO A 63 -5.91 -4.53 5.99
CA PRO A 63 -7.33 -4.21 6.02
C PRO A 63 -7.55 -2.81 6.58
N PRO A 64 -8.67 -2.14 6.23
CA PRO A 64 -8.99 -0.84 6.78
C PRO A 64 -9.43 -0.94 8.25
N TYR A 65 -8.60 -1.54 9.13
CA TYR A 65 -8.84 -1.64 10.57
C TYR A 65 -9.01 -0.28 11.22
N PHE A 66 -8.39 0.75 10.65
CA PHE A 66 -8.59 2.12 11.07
C PHE A 66 -10.07 2.54 11.00
N ALA A 67 -10.85 1.94 10.10
CA ALA A 67 -12.29 2.16 9.94
C ALA A 67 -13.15 1.09 10.60
N SER A 68 -12.56 0.17 11.37
CA SER A 68 -13.25 -0.95 12.01
C SER A 68 -14.50 -0.52 12.79
N GLU A 69 -14.43 0.57 13.57
CA GLU A 69 -15.57 1.05 14.35
C GLU A 69 -16.75 1.49 13.46
N SER A 70 -16.47 2.16 12.33
CA SER A 70 -17.51 2.59 11.39
C SER A 70 -18.10 1.40 10.67
N ILE A 71 -17.26 0.45 10.24
CA ILE A 71 -17.67 -0.79 9.57
C ILE A 71 -18.53 -1.66 10.50
N GLU A 72 -18.17 -1.77 11.78
CA GLU A 72 -18.91 -2.56 12.76
C GLU A 72 -20.29 -1.97 13.09
N LYS A 73 -20.42 -0.64 12.98
CA LYS A 73 -21.69 0.08 13.18
C LYS A 73 -22.48 0.28 11.89
N ASP A 74 -21.99 -0.22 10.75
CA ASP A 74 -22.67 -0.06 9.46
C ASP A 74 -24.07 -0.69 9.50
N LYS A 75 -25.03 0.00 8.88
CA LYS A 75 -26.43 -0.45 8.84
C LYS A 75 -26.63 -1.59 7.84
N ASP A 76 -25.75 -1.74 6.86
CA ASP A 76 -25.76 -2.84 5.91
C ASP A 76 -25.21 -4.12 6.54
N ILE A 77 -26.05 -5.15 6.61
CA ILE A 77 -25.66 -6.44 7.15
C ILE A 77 -24.51 -7.09 6.35
N ASN A 78 -24.42 -6.85 5.05
CA ASN A 78 -23.35 -7.42 4.23
C ASN A 78 -21.98 -6.79 4.58
N VAL A 79 -21.94 -5.48 4.87
CA VAL A 79 -20.70 -4.82 5.33
C VAL A 79 -20.22 -5.46 6.63
N ARG A 80 -21.11 -5.65 7.60
CA ARG A 80 -20.77 -6.28 8.88
C ARG A 80 -20.35 -7.75 8.75
N LEU A 81 -21.04 -8.54 7.92
CA LEU A 81 -20.69 -9.95 7.69
C LEU A 81 -19.37 -10.11 6.93
N GLY A 82 -19.10 -9.25 5.95
CA GLY A 82 -17.81 -9.18 5.28
C GLY A 82 -16.69 -8.87 6.29
N TRP A 83 -16.92 -7.88 7.15
CA TRP A 83 -15.96 -7.52 8.19
C TRP A 83 -15.71 -8.63 9.22
N MET A 84 -16.76 -9.33 9.65
CA MET A 84 -16.61 -10.50 10.52
C MET A 84 -15.77 -11.59 9.86
N SER A 85 -15.90 -11.77 8.55
CA SER A 85 -15.08 -12.72 7.79
C SER A 85 -13.61 -12.31 7.80
N ILE A 86 -13.29 -11.03 7.58
CA ILE A 86 -11.92 -10.48 7.72
C ILE A 86 -11.35 -10.74 9.12
N LYS A 87 -12.08 -10.40 10.18
CA LYS A 87 -11.58 -10.67 11.55
C LYS A 87 -11.33 -12.16 11.81
N LYS A 88 -12.15 -13.04 11.23
CA LYS A 88 -11.99 -14.48 11.36
C LYS A 88 -10.77 -14.99 10.61
N ILE A 89 -10.50 -14.46 9.42
CA ILE A 89 -9.25 -14.69 8.68
C ILE A 89 -8.07 -14.34 9.58
N ASP A 90 -8.01 -13.11 10.10
CA ASP A 90 -6.86 -12.65 10.90
C ASP A 90 -6.60 -13.52 12.12
N GLN A 91 -7.67 -13.95 12.79
CA GLN A 91 -7.57 -14.87 13.91
C GLN A 91 -6.94 -16.20 13.48
N LEU A 92 -7.46 -16.82 12.43
CA LEU A 92 -6.97 -18.12 11.95
C LEU A 92 -5.52 -18.04 11.46
N GLU A 93 -5.14 -16.93 10.83
CA GLU A 93 -3.76 -16.73 10.38
C GLU A 93 -2.78 -16.54 11.52
N LYS A 94 -3.16 -15.82 12.58
CA LYS A 94 -2.39 -15.72 13.83
C LYS A 94 -2.23 -17.09 14.50
N GLU A 95 -3.22 -17.98 14.36
CA GLU A 95 -3.17 -19.36 14.84
C GLU A 95 -2.41 -20.32 13.90
N GLY A 96 -1.95 -19.84 12.74
CA GLY A 96 -1.28 -20.68 11.73
C GLY A 96 -2.22 -21.59 10.92
N ARG A 97 -3.54 -21.39 11.01
CA ARG A 97 -4.60 -22.24 10.43
C ARG A 97 -5.05 -21.72 9.06
N TYR A 98 -4.10 -21.59 8.14
CA TYR A 98 -4.30 -20.90 6.86
C TYR A 98 -5.33 -21.56 5.95
N SER A 99 -5.35 -22.89 5.86
CA SER A 99 -6.35 -23.61 5.05
C SER A 99 -7.77 -23.39 5.55
N GLU A 100 -7.95 -23.10 6.83
CA GLU A 100 -9.26 -22.81 7.40
C GLU A 100 -9.71 -21.37 7.15
N ALA A 101 -8.77 -20.46 6.84
CA ALA A 101 -9.07 -19.08 6.49
C ALA A 101 -9.58 -18.92 5.04
N GLU A 102 -9.19 -19.83 4.13
CA GLU A 102 -9.53 -19.82 2.70
C GLU A 102 -11.04 -19.58 2.42
N PRO A 103 -11.99 -20.33 3.02
CA PRO A 103 -13.42 -20.08 2.77
C PRO A 103 -13.90 -18.71 3.27
N TYR A 104 -13.26 -18.12 4.29
CA TYR A 104 -13.65 -16.80 4.79
C TYR A 104 -13.23 -15.67 3.85
N TYR A 105 -12.19 -15.84 3.04
CA TYR A 105 -11.83 -14.86 2.00
C TYR A 105 -12.93 -14.78 0.95
N GLU A 106 -13.40 -15.92 0.45
CA GLU A 106 -14.53 -15.98 -0.49
C GLU A 106 -15.81 -15.41 0.11
N MET A 107 -16.09 -15.69 1.38
CA MET A 107 -17.22 -15.09 2.10
C MET A 107 -17.09 -13.56 2.16
N ALA A 108 -15.92 -13.03 2.53
CA ALA A 108 -15.68 -11.59 2.59
C ALA A 108 -15.92 -10.92 1.24
N VAL A 109 -15.35 -11.47 0.16
CA VAL A 109 -15.54 -11.00 -1.22
C VAL A 109 -17.03 -10.97 -1.58
N ASN A 110 -17.76 -12.06 -1.33
CA ASN A 110 -19.17 -12.15 -1.67
C ASN A 110 -20.04 -11.16 -0.90
N TYR A 111 -19.79 -10.98 0.41
CA TYR A 111 -20.54 -10.02 1.21
C TYR A 111 -20.25 -8.59 0.77
N PHE A 112 -18.99 -8.20 0.62
CA PHE A 112 -18.66 -6.84 0.19
C PHE A 112 -19.12 -6.56 -1.25
N LYS A 113 -19.08 -7.53 -2.15
CA LYS A 113 -19.67 -7.41 -3.48
C LYS A 113 -21.16 -7.07 -3.42
N ARG A 114 -21.94 -7.78 -2.59
CA ARG A 114 -23.37 -7.50 -2.40
C ARG A 114 -23.60 -6.10 -1.82
N ALA A 115 -22.77 -5.67 -0.87
CA ALA A 115 -22.84 -4.32 -0.31
C ALA A 115 -22.53 -3.24 -1.38
N TYR A 116 -21.51 -3.49 -2.21
CA TYR A 116 -21.14 -2.64 -3.33
C TYR A 116 -22.24 -2.56 -4.38
N GLU A 117 -22.78 -3.69 -4.84
CA GLU A 117 -23.86 -3.73 -5.83
C GLU A 117 -25.13 -3.00 -5.37
N LYS A 118 -25.39 -3.01 -4.06
CA LYS A 118 -26.58 -2.37 -3.47
C LYS A 118 -26.47 -0.85 -3.38
N ASN A 119 -25.34 -0.31 -2.91
CA ASN A 119 -25.23 1.13 -2.60
C ASN A 119 -24.17 1.87 -3.44
N LYS A 120 -23.19 1.16 -4.02
CA LYS A 120 -22.06 1.70 -4.80
C LYS A 120 -21.31 2.87 -4.13
N THR A 121 -21.26 2.89 -2.80
CA THR A 121 -20.52 3.94 -2.09
C THR A 121 -19.01 3.75 -2.26
N PRO A 122 -18.20 4.82 -2.14
CA PRO A 122 -16.73 4.72 -2.14
C PRO A 122 -16.21 3.73 -1.09
N GLU A 123 -16.80 3.71 0.10
CA GLU A 123 -16.42 2.80 1.19
C GLU A 123 -16.73 1.34 0.86
N ASN A 124 -17.91 1.06 0.29
CA ASN A 124 -18.25 -0.31 -0.13
C ASN A 124 -17.38 -0.78 -1.29
N SER A 125 -17.06 0.13 -2.21
CA SER A 125 -16.12 -0.12 -3.30
C SER A 125 -14.76 -0.51 -2.73
N TYR A 126 -14.22 0.31 -1.82
CA TYR A 126 -12.95 0.04 -1.15
C TYR A 126 -12.94 -1.31 -0.43
N LEU A 127 -13.97 -1.63 0.36
CA LEU A 127 -14.08 -2.91 1.08
C LEU A 127 -14.12 -4.11 0.13
N TYR A 128 -14.86 -3.99 -0.98
CA TYR A 128 -14.94 -5.06 -1.98
C TYR A 128 -13.59 -5.25 -2.68
N TYR A 129 -12.96 -4.16 -3.13
CA TYR A 129 -11.69 -4.22 -3.86
C TYR A 129 -10.58 -4.76 -2.95
N TYR A 130 -10.60 -4.35 -1.69
CA TYR A 130 -9.69 -4.86 -0.67
C TYR A 130 -9.84 -6.36 -0.45
N ALA A 131 -11.06 -6.87 -0.33
CA ALA A 131 -11.29 -8.29 -0.14
C ALA A 131 -10.88 -9.11 -1.38
N LEU A 132 -11.12 -8.58 -2.59
CA LEU A 132 -10.63 -9.20 -3.83
C LEU A 132 -9.11 -9.25 -3.88
N TYR A 133 -8.45 -8.13 -3.54
CA TYR A 133 -7.00 -8.03 -3.49
C TYR A 133 -6.40 -9.05 -2.50
N GLN A 134 -6.95 -9.13 -1.29
CA GLN A 134 -6.53 -10.13 -0.30
C GLN A 134 -6.80 -11.57 -0.74
N ASN A 135 -7.88 -11.81 -1.49
CA ASN A 135 -8.13 -13.11 -2.10
C ASN A 135 -7.08 -13.44 -3.19
N ALA A 136 -6.71 -12.45 -4.01
CA ALA A 136 -5.64 -12.60 -5.00
C ALA A 136 -4.30 -12.98 -4.35
N MET A 137 -4.00 -12.43 -3.16
CA MET A 137 -2.84 -12.80 -2.35
C MET A 137 -2.79 -14.25 -1.87
N ARG A 138 -3.79 -15.07 -2.17
CA ARG A 138 -3.84 -16.50 -1.82
C ARG A 138 -3.91 -17.40 -3.05
N GLU A 139 -3.86 -16.82 -4.23
CA GLU A 139 -3.87 -17.57 -5.46
C GLU A 139 -2.61 -18.42 -5.62
N ARG A 140 -2.87 -19.64 -6.11
CA ARG A 140 -1.85 -20.68 -6.22
C ARG A 140 -1.16 -20.68 -7.59
N THR A 141 -1.62 -19.84 -8.51
CA THR A 141 -1.12 -19.75 -9.88
C THR A 141 -0.90 -18.29 -10.25
N TYR A 142 0.07 -18.03 -11.13
CA TYR A 142 0.32 -16.68 -11.66
C TYR A 142 -0.92 -16.13 -12.35
N GLU A 143 -1.59 -16.97 -13.15
CA GLU A 143 -2.79 -16.60 -13.90
C GLU A 143 -3.98 -16.30 -12.99
N GLY A 144 -4.17 -17.07 -11.92
CA GLY A 144 -5.24 -16.83 -10.94
C GLY A 144 -5.03 -15.52 -10.18
N THR A 145 -3.78 -15.22 -9.78
CA THR A 145 -3.41 -13.93 -9.20
C THR A 145 -3.72 -12.80 -10.19
N GLU A 146 -3.21 -12.91 -11.42
CA GLU A 146 -3.40 -11.92 -12.49
C GLU A 146 -4.88 -11.64 -12.76
N GLU A 147 -5.70 -12.68 -12.90
CA GLU A 147 -7.14 -12.57 -13.15
C GLU A 147 -7.84 -11.73 -12.07
N LYS A 148 -7.57 -12.02 -10.79
CA LYS A 148 -8.19 -11.30 -9.67
C LYS A 148 -7.68 -9.87 -9.56
N GLU A 149 -6.39 -9.63 -9.76
CA GLU A 149 -5.83 -8.28 -9.74
C GLU A 149 -6.36 -7.42 -10.89
N LEU A 150 -6.56 -8.02 -12.08
CA LEU A 150 -7.20 -7.34 -13.20
C LEU A 150 -8.70 -7.06 -12.96
N GLU A 151 -9.42 -7.92 -12.21
CA GLU A 151 -10.78 -7.62 -11.74
C GLU A 151 -10.79 -6.37 -10.85
N VAL A 152 -9.83 -6.25 -9.93
CA VAL A 152 -9.69 -5.07 -9.07
C VAL A 152 -9.39 -3.81 -9.90
N ILE A 153 -8.46 -3.89 -10.87
CA ILE A 153 -8.16 -2.76 -11.76
C ILE A 153 -9.39 -2.30 -12.53
N LYS A 154 -10.19 -3.23 -13.06
CA LYS A 154 -11.42 -2.88 -13.78
C LYS A 154 -12.39 -2.10 -12.90
N LEU A 155 -12.53 -2.50 -11.64
CA LEU A 155 -13.42 -1.81 -10.70
C LEU A 155 -12.87 -0.42 -10.34
N ILE A 156 -11.55 -0.29 -10.17
CA ILE A 156 -10.89 1.00 -9.99
C ILE A 156 -11.14 1.90 -11.20
N ASP A 157 -11.02 1.39 -12.42
CA ASP A 157 -11.25 2.18 -13.64
C ASP A 157 -12.68 2.74 -13.72
N GLU A 158 -13.69 1.97 -13.31
CA GLU A 158 -15.06 2.48 -13.21
C GLU A 158 -15.18 3.60 -12.17
N ARG A 159 -14.51 3.45 -11.01
CA ARG A 159 -14.47 4.48 -9.96
C ARG A 159 -13.81 5.77 -10.43
N LEU A 160 -12.69 5.67 -11.14
CA LEU A 160 -11.94 6.82 -11.64
C LEU A 160 -12.66 7.57 -12.77
N LYS A 161 -13.66 6.97 -13.44
CA LYS A 161 -14.55 7.73 -14.33
C LYS A 161 -15.41 8.75 -13.57
N GLU A 162 -15.82 8.41 -12.34
CA GLU A 162 -16.65 9.27 -11.51
C GLU A 162 -15.81 10.26 -10.68
N GLN A 163 -14.65 9.82 -10.22
CA GLN A 163 -13.72 10.60 -9.39
C GLN A 163 -12.29 10.44 -9.93
N PRO A 164 -11.92 11.16 -11.01
CA PRO A 164 -10.66 10.95 -11.74
C PRO A 164 -9.40 11.29 -10.94
N ASN A 165 -9.54 12.02 -9.84
CA ASN A 165 -8.44 12.41 -8.97
C ASN A 165 -8.43 11.65 -7.63
N ASP A 166 -9.12 10.51 -7.55
CA ASP A 166 -9.22 9.70 -6.33
C ASP A 166 -7.90 8.98 -6.01
N MET A 167 -7.08 9.64 -5.18
CA MET A 167 -5.71 9.24 -4.89
C MET A 167 -5.61 7.83 -4.32
N ASP A 168 -6.58 7.41 -3.50
CA ASP A 168 -6.54 6.11 -2.83
C ASP A 168 -6.66 4.93 -3.81
N PHE A 169 -7.47 5.10 -4.85
CA PHE A 169 -7.62 4.10 -5.92
C PHE A 169 -6.54 4.23 -6.99
N ILE A 170 -6.04 5.44 -7.26
CA ILE A 170 -4.90 5.66 -8.15
C ILE A 170 -3.66 4.94 -7.59
N ASP A 171 -3.35 5.14 -6.31
CA ASP A 171 -2.26 4.45 -5.60
C ASP A 171 -2.45 2.94 -5.60
N LEU A 172 -3.66 2.45 -5.31
CA LEU A 172 -3.96 1.01 -5.34
C LEU A 172 -3.73 0.40 -6.74
N LYS A 173 -4.16 1.07 -7.81
CA LYS A 173 -3.94 0.61 -9.18
C LYS A 173 -2.45 0.55 -9.52
N GLN A 174 -1.68 1.55 -9.09
CA GLN A 174 -0.23 1.57 -9.28
C GLN A 174 0.46 0.43 -8.51
N MET A 175 0.06 0.17 -7.28
CA MET A 175 0.57 -0.96 -6.48
C MET A 175 0.30 -2.30 -7.15
N ILE A 176 -0.91 -2.50 -7.71
CA ILE A 176 -1.25 -3.75 -8.42
C ILE A 176 -0.35 -3.96 -9.64
N TYR A 177 -0.18 -2.95 -10.50
CA TYR A 177 0.73 -3.09 -11.64
C TYR A 177 2.17 -3.39 -11.22
N TYR A 178 2.63 -2.78 -10.12
CA TYR A 178 3.96 -3.05 -9.57
C TYR A 178 4.09 -4.51 -9.12
N ASN A 179 3.12 -5.02 -8.36
CA ASN A 179 3.12 -6.41 -7.91
C ASN A 179 3.11 -7.39 -9.07
N LEU A 180 2.26 -7.20 -10.09
CA LEU A 180 2.25 -8.02 -11.31
C LEU A 180 3.59 -7.98 -12.04
N ALA A 181 4.19 -6.79 -12.20
CA ALA A 181 5.50 -6.63 -12.84
C ALA A 181 6.59 -7.40 -12.11
N ILE A 182 6.67 -7.28 -10.77
CA ILE A 182 7.66 -7.99 -9.97
C ILE A 182 7.40 -9.50 -9.96
N MET A 183 6.15 -9.92 -9.77
CA MET A 183 5.74 -11.33 -9.80
C MET A 183 6.28 -12.03 -11.05
N TYR A 184 5.95 -11.49 -12.22
CA TYR A 184 6.37 -12.08 -13.49
C TYR A 184 7.87 -11.93 -13.75
N TYR A 185 8.49 -10.82 -13.33
CA TYR A 185 9.94 -10.64 -13.47
C TYR A 185 10.69 -11.74 -12.72
N ARG A 186 10.31 -12.01 -11.46
CA ARG A 186 10.95 -13.04 -10.64
C ARG A 186 10.84 -14.41 -11.30
N ALA A 187 9.67 -14.77 -11.80
CA ALA A 187 9.47 -16.00 -12.54
C ALA A 187 10.31 -16.05 -13.84
N ALA A 188 10.37 -14.95 -14.59
CA ALA A 188 11.14 -14.85 -15.84
C ALA A 188 12.65 -15.06 -15.63
N VAL A 189 13.19 -14.62 -14.50
CA VAL A 189 14.61 -14.83 -14.13
C VAL A 189 14.83 -16.08 -13.27
N ASN A 190 13.84 -16.98 -13.20
CA ASN A 190 13.88 -18.20 -12.40
C ASN A 190 14.30 -17.94 -10.94
N PHE A 191 13.76 -16.85 -10.38
CA PHE A 191 14.00 -16.34 -9.02
C PHE A 191 15.47 -16.03 -8.71
N ASN A 192 16.32 -15.86 -9.72
CA ASN A 192 17.69 -15.39 -9.56
C ASN A 192 17.75 -13.85 -9.49
N ASP A 193 17.11 -13.30 -8.46
CA ASP A 193 17.04 -11.87 -8.22
C ASP A 193 17.36 -11.50 -6.77
N LYS A 194 17.53 -10.20 -6.49
CA LYS A 194 17.95 -9.70 -5.18
C LYS A 194 16.91 -9.87 -4.06
N ARG A 195 15.66 -10.25 -4.37
CA ARG A 195 14.55 -10.42 -3.42
C ARG A 195 14.57 -11.77 -2.70
N GLY A 196 15.55 -12.61 -3.00
CA GLY A 196 15.76 -13.88 -2.29
C GLY A 196 15.06 -15.07 -2.95
N PRO A 197 14.96 -16.21 -2.25
CA PRO A 197 14.37 -17.41 -2.82
C PRO A 197 12.86 -17.26 -3.07
N PRO A 198 12.28 -18.07 -3.97
CA PRO A 198 10.84 -18.14 -4.15
C PRO A 198 10.13 -18.72 -2.92
N SER A 199 8.90 -18.29 -2.71
CA SER A 199 7.96 -18.92 -1.79
C SER A 199 7.64 -20.36 -2.22
N GLU A 200 7.06 -21.16 -1.32
CA GLU A 200 6.64 -22.52 -1.68
C GLU A 200 5.60 -22.53 -2.81
N LEU A 201 4.69 -21.55 -2.82
CA LEU A 201 3.66 -21.45 -3.84
C LEU A 201 4.22 -20.95 -5.17
N GLU A 202 5.16 -20.01 -5.16
CA GLU A 202 5.89 -19.60 -6.36
C GLU A 202 6.62 -20.80 -6.98
N ARG A 203 7.27 -21.64 -6.18
CA ARG A 203 7.93 -22.87 -6.66
C ARG A 203 6.95 -23.88 -7.26
N LYS A 204 5.79 -24.06 -6.63
CA LYS A 204 4.74 -24.99 -7.11
C LYS A 204 4.06 -24.49 -8.38
N ALA A 205 3.87 -23.18 -8.50
CA ALA A 205 3.24 -22.53 -9.65
C ALA A 205 4.18 -22.40 -10.85
N PHE A 206 5.49 -22.26 -10.60
CA PHE A 206 6.49 -22.01 -11.63
C PHE A 206 6.64 -23.19 -12.60
N LYS A 207 6.56 -22.87 -13.90
CA LYS A 207 6.83 -23.81 -14.99
C LYS A 207 7.99 -23.30 -15.82
N LYS A 208 9.08 -24.07 -15.87
CA LYS A 208 10.26 -23.69 -16.66
C LYS A 208 9.97 -23.50 -18.16
N SER A 209 8.98 -24.23 -18.69
CA SER A 209 8.50 -24.07 -20.08
C SER A 209 7.94 -22.68 -20.37
N ASP A 210 7.49 -21.96 -19.34
CA ASP A 210 6.70 -20.73 -19.48
C ASP A 210 7.57 -19.48 -19.26
N ILE A 211 8.90 -19.61 -19.16
CA ILE A 211 9.82 -18.48 -18.91
C ILE A 211 9.64 -17.33 -19.92
N LEU A 212 9.43 -17.64 -21.21
CA LEU A 212 9.21 -16.61 -22.22
C LEU A 212 7.90 -15.85 -21.98
N LYS A 213 6.82 -16.57 -21.62
CA LYS A 213 5.53 -15.98 -21.23
C LYS A 213 5.69 -15.08 -20.01
N TYR A 214 6.41 -15.54 -18.98
CA TYR A 214 6.67 -14.71 -17.79
C TYR A 214 7.45 -13.45 -18.13
N LYS A 215 8.45 -13.55 -19.01
CA LYS A 215 9.23 -12.41 -19.49
C LYS A 215 8.35 -11.39 -20.23
N GLU A 216 7.50 -11.83 -21.14
CA GLU A 216 6.57 -10.98 -21.88
C GLU A 216 5.62 -10.24 -20.93
N LYS A 217 5.03 -10.98 -19.97
CA LYS A 217 4.14 -10.42 -18.96
C LYS A 217 4.83 -9.43 -18.03
N ALA A 218 6.06 -9.71 -17.62
CA ALA A 218 6.85 -8.78 -16.81
C ALA A 218 7.08 -7.46 -17.54
N ILE A 219 7.46 -7.52 -18.82
CA ILE A 219 7.64 -6.33 -19.67
C ILE A 219 6.32 -5.56 -19.80
N GLU A 220 5.22 -6.25 -20.11
CA GLU A 220 3.88 -5.67 -20.25
C GLU A 220 3.50 -4.84 -19.01
N TYR A 221 3.62 -5.44 -17.82
CA TYR A 221 3.22 -4.77 -16.57
C TYR A 221 4.20 -3.69 -16.12
N MET A 222 5.50 -3.83 -16.41
CA MET A 222 6.47 -2.73 -16.19
C MET A 222 6.13 -1.52 -17.04
N GLU A 223 5.78 -1.74 -18.32
CA GLU A 223 5.44 -0.66 -19.23
C GLU A 223 4.13 0.03 -18.82
N LYS A 224 3.09 -0.75 -18.45
CA LYS A 224 1.84 -0.21 -17.89
C LYS A 224 2.06 0.62 -16.63
N TRP A 225 2.89 0.13 -15.70
CA TRP A 225 3.21 0.86 -14.49
C TRP A 225 3.93 2.18 -14.81
N LEU A 226 4.92 2.15 -15.71
CA LEU A 226 5.70 3.34 -16.08
C LEU A 226 4.84 4.38 -16.79
N GLU A 227 3.98 3.97 -17.72
CA GLU A 227 3.02 4.85 -18.40
C GLU A 227 2.09 5.51 -17.37
N TYR A 228 1.51 4.71 -16.47
CA TYR A 228 0.61 5.22 -15.44
C TYR A 228 1.30 6.17 -14.47
N ASN A 229 2.55 5.88 -14.10
CA ASN A 229 3.36 6.75 -13.24
C ASN A 229 3.70 8.09 -13.91
N GLU A 230 3.95 8.13 -15.23
CA GLU A 230 4.12 9.40 -15.95
C GLU A 230 2.83 10.23 -15.93
N TRP A 231 1.67 9.59 -16.16
CA TRP A 231 0.38 10.28 -16.01
C TRP A 231 0.20 10.85 -14.59
N MET A 232 0.52 10.07 -13.55
CA MET A 232 0.44 10.56 -12.16
C MET A 232 1.35 11.76 -11.92
N LYS A 233 2.54 11.80 -12.51
CA LYS A 233 3.46 12.95 -12.38
C LYS A 233 2.86 14.25 -12.91
N GLU A 234 2.12 14.16 -14.01
CA GLU A 234 1.45 15.32 -14.62
C GLU A 234 0.26 15.82 -13.79
N HIS A 235 -0.35 14.95 -12.97
CA HIS A 235 -1.58 15.25 -12.24
C HIS A 235 -1.42 15.31 -10.71
N TRP A 236 -0.19 15.22 -10.20
CA TRP A 236 0.10 15.08 -8.76
C TRP A 236 -0.57 16.13 -7.87
N ASP A 237 -0.68 17.36 -8.34
CA ASP A 237 -1.24 18.48 -7.57
C ASP A 237 -2.78 18.52 -7.61
N GLU A 238 -3.39 17.69 -8.46
CA GLU A 238 -4.84 17.54 -8.59
C GLU A 238 -5.39 16.36 -7.78
N LEU A 239 -4.51 15.41 -7.41
CA LEU A 239 -4.87 14.21 -6.67
C LEU A 239 -5.29 14.55 -5.25
N LYS A 240 -6.44 14.00 -4.84
CA LYS A 240 -7.00 14.22 -3.51
C LYS A 240 -7.28 12.87 -2.86
N PRO A 241 -7.03 12.71 -1.55
CA PRO A 241 -7.59 11.59 -0.82
C PRO A 241 -9.11 11.74 -0.76
N PHE A 242 -9.84 10.64 -1.00
CA PHE A 242 -11.29 10.61 -0.86
C PHE A 242 -11.72 9.45 0.02
N GLY A 243 -11.04 8.31 -0.13
CA GLY A 243 -11.15 7.22 0.81
C GLY A 243 -10.73 7.71 2.18
N TRP A 244 -11.65 7.57 3.15
CA TRP A 244 -11.30 7.66 4.56
C TRP A 244 -10.78 9.04 5.00
N MET A 245 -11.36 10.13 4.51
CA MET A 245 -11.04 11.50 4.99
C MET A 245 -11.03 11.63 6.53
N ALA A 246 -11.94 10.92 7.22
CA ALA A 246 -11.97 10.86 8.68
C ALA A 246 -10.65 10.34 9.31
N LEU A 247 -9.89 9.51 8.59
CA LEU A 247 -8.55 9.08 9.00
C LEU A 247 -7.56 10.23 8.95
N TYR A 248 -7.48 10.94 7.82
CA TYR A 248 -6.60 12.10 7.68
C TYR A 248 -6.92 13.17 8.73
N GLU A 249 -8.20 13.36 9.05
CA GLU A 249 -8.66 14.25 10.13
C GLU A 249 -8.22 13.77 11.52
N LYS A 250 -8.39 12.47 11.80
CA LYS A 250 -7.95 11.85 13.06
C LYS A 250 -6.44 11.95 13.23
N ASP A 251 -5.69 11.73 12.17
CA ASP A 251 -4.24 11.81 12.18
C ASP A 251 -3.77 13.26 12.34
N ALA A 252 -4.41 14.21 11.64
CA ALA A 252 -4.16 15.64 11.86
C ALA A 252 -4.38 16.03 13.33
N TYR A 253 -5.47 15.56 13.94
CA TYR A 253 -5.75 15.76 15.36
C TYR A 253 -4.66 15.15 16.26
N ASN A 254 -4.34 13.87 16.07
CA ASN A 254 -3.34 13.16 16.89
C ASN A 254 -1.95 13.80 16.81
N MET A 255 -1.65 14.45 15.70
CA MET A 255 -0.37 15.10 15.44
C MET A 255 -0.29 16.55 15.82
N ASN A 256 -1.43 17.15 16.17
CA ASN A 256 -1.55 18.59 16.29
C ASN A 256 -1.08 19.30 15.01
N LEU A 257 -1.47 18.78 13.84
CA LEU A 257 -1.25 19.35 12.52
C LEU A 257 -2.58 19.75 11.89
N LYS A 258 -2.52 20.60 10.85
CA LYS A 258 -3.67 20.83 9.98
C LYS A 258 -3.86 19.65 9.03
N LEU A 259 -5.10 19.40 8.62
CA LEU A 259 -5.46 18.36 7.66
C LEU A 259 -4.64 18.46 6.37
N GLU A 260 -4.47 19.66 5.84
CA GLU A 260 -3.71 19.90 4.60
C GLU A 260 -2.23 19.51 4.74
N GLN A 261 -1.66 19.65 5.94
CA GLN A 261 -0.27 19.24 6.20
C GLN A 261 -0.13 17.72 6.20
N VAL A 262 -1.09 17.00 6.77
CA VAL A 262 -1.10 15.54 6.75
C VAL A 262 -1.27 15.02 5.32
N ILE A 263 -2.21 15.59 4.56
CA ILE A 263 -2.41 15.23 3.14
C ILE A 263 -1.13 15.47 2.34
N GLN A 264 -0.48 16.63 2.51
CA GLN A 264 0.77 16.92 1.82
C GLN A 264 1.87 15.91 2.17
N MET A 265 2.01 15.57 3.46
CA MET A 265 2.99 14.57 3.90
C MET A 265 2.74 13.20 3.28
N THR A 266 1.48 12.76 3.20
CA THR A 266 1.11 11.50 2.55
C THR A 266 1.45 11.54 1.06
N ASN A 267 1.10 12.62 0.36
CA ASN A 267 1.44 12.80 -1.05
C ASN A 267 2.95 12.77 -1.29
N ASP A 268 3.75 13.40 -0.43
CA ASP A 268 5.21 13.39 -0.53
C ASP A 268 5.80 11.98 -0.36
N ILE A 269 5.22 11.17 0.53
CA ILE A 269 5.61 9.76 0.74
C ILE A 269 5.33 8.95 -0.52
N ILE A 270 4.12 9.05 -1.08
CA ILE A 270 3.73 8.29 -2.27
C ILE A 270 4.56 8.73 -3.48
N LYS A 271 4.77 10.04 -3.67
CA LYS A 271 5.67 10.58 -4.70
C LYS A 271 7.07 9.98 -4.61
N LYS A 272 7.63 9.90 -3.40
CA LYS A 272 8.96 9.31 -3.20
C LYS A 272 8.97 7.82 -3.55
N GLN A 273 7.97 7.06 -3.09
CA GLN A 273 7.85 5.63 -3.41
C GLN A 273 7.78 5.40 -4.92
N CYS A 274 6.99 6.21 -5.63
CA CYS A 274 6.89 6.16 -7.09
C CYS A 274 8.24 6.36 -7.76
N VAL A 275 9.05 7.34 -7.33
CA VAL A 275 10.39 7.58 -7.90
C VAL A 275 11.31 6.38 -7.68
N ASP A 276 11.29 5.78 -6.49
CA ASP A 276 12.11 4.61 -6.16
C ASP A 276 11.70 3.37 -7.00
N GLN A 277 10.39 3.11 -7.11
CA GLN A 277 9.83 2.02 -7.92
C GLN A 277 10.11 2.23 -9.42
N GLU A 278 9.98 3.44 -9.94
CA GLU A 278 10.27 3.77 -11.33
C GLU A 278 11.72 3.46 -11.70
N LYS A 279 12.66 3.88 -10.85
CA LYS A 279 14.09 3.60 -11.04
C LYS A 279 14.32 2.09 -11.09
N GLU A 280 13.74 1.36 -10.15
CA GLU A 280 13.84 -0.10 -10.12
C GLU A 280 13.26 -0.74 -11.38
N LEU A 281 12.02 -0.44 -11.75
CA LEU A 281 11.38 -1.05 -12.91
C LEU A 281 12.14 -0.74 -14.21
N LYS A 282 12.70 0.47 -14.38
CA LYS A 282 13.57 0.80 -15.51
C LYS A 282 14.85 -0.06 -15.54
N GLU A 283 15.45 -0.38 -14.40
CA GLU A 283 16.60 -1.28 -14.32
C GLU A 283 16.22 -2.73 -14.64
N LEU A 284 15.07 -3.22 -14.14
CA LEU A 284 14.60 -4.57 -14.41
C LEU A 284 14.21 -4.74 -15.88
N LEU A 285 13.55 -3.76 -16.48
CA LEU A 285 13.17 -3.76 -17.89
C LEU A 285 14.38 -3.87 -18.81
N LYS A 286 15.48 -3.17 -18.50
CA LYS A 286 16.77 -3.28 -19.23
C LYS A 286 17.41 -4.67 -19.13
N LYS A 287 17.13 -5.45 -18.08
CA LYS A 287 17.64 -6.82 -17.94
C LYS A 287 16.82 -7.82 -18.74
N LEU A 288 15.55 -7.51 -19.00
CA LEU A 288 14.68 -8.36 -19.80
C LEU A 288 14.82 -8.07 -21.30
N LYS A 289 15.01 -6.82 -21.73
CA LYS A 289 15.22 -6.50 -23.15
C LYS A 289 16.62 -6.92 -23.60
#